data_AF-A0A4Y9FME1-F1
#
_entry.id   AF-A0A4Y9FME1-F1
#
_cell.length_a   1.000
_cell.length_b   1.000
_cell.length_c   1.000
_cell.angle_alpha   90.00
_cell.angle_beta   90.00
_cell.angle_gamma   90.00
#
_symmetry.space_group_name_H-M   'P 1'
#
loop_
_entity.id
_entity.type
_entity.pdbx_description
1 polymer ?
#
loop_
_entity_poly.entity_id
_entity_poly.type
_entity_poly.pdbx_seq_one_letter_code
_entity_poly.pdbx_strand_id
1 'polypeptide(L)'
;MYISPERVQERTAVRILLAKDAISTGWDCPRAEVLVSYRPATDDTHITQLLGRMVRTPLARRIPGNDLLNSVECSLPFFDKRTARRVVGLLLGSTDGDELDADDPSSEGAGGSGGGDGRRVLIGPVDMTVNEQIPEAVWEAFDRLPSETLPRKTSRATARLSGLAHELAYDGILPGATSKAYAELLGVLDGVAARYADTLEKARQDLSVVDGETMVASIKTGLISGTIGFTEAADERAVEAEYRAAGRVLGRELAKQYAERIDARIDDEHDGFYTAHLHVAATARIPGVEDELERAALALANEWLRIYRAPIMSLPDHRRAQYAELVAMAGTPQTISILRPKVRTESSVDTEGNPVATRPRHLMSDADGNFPIGSLGSWEVEVLDRELPYAIAWYRNPPRSDDALSIAYKDGKDAWRRLFPDLIFFNEIGGVIRPSIVDPHWHDLPDALHKLRGLARYAAEHADDFHRIEAVSKIDDVLRVLDLTQRAVRDAINSATSAAELYRGPLAVDY
;
A
#
# COMPACT_ATOMS: atom_id res chain seq x y z
N MET A 1 -25.77 -36.73 11.19
CA MET A 1 -24.38 -37.19 11.42
C MET A 1 -23.67 -36.09 12.20
N TYR A 2 -23.08 -36.41 13.35
CA TYR A 2 -22.28 -35.46 14.13
C TYR A 2 -20.87 -35.36 13.55
N ILE A 3 -20.29 -34.16 13.52
CA ILE A 3 -18.89 -33.90 13.15
C ILE A 3 -18.24 -33.08 14.26
N SER A 4 -17.02 -33.46 14.65
CA SER A 4 -16.27 -32.66 15.62
C SER A 4 -15.87 -31.32 14.99
N PRO A 5 -15.98 -30.19 15.72
CA PRO A 5 -15.76 -28.85 15.19
C PRO A 5 -14.40 -28.67 14.48
N GLU A 6 -13.32 -29.23 15.03
CA GLU A 6 -11.97 -29.16 14.49
C GLU A 6 -11.78 -29.87 13.13
N ARG A 7 -12.71 -30.75 12.74
CA ARG A 7 -12.62 -31.53 11.49
C ARG A 7 -13.47 -30.96 10.37
N VAL A 8 -14.23 -29.90 10.64
CA VAL A 8 -15.18 -29.34 9.67
C VAL A 8 -14.45 -28.75 8.46
N GLN A 9 -13.34 -28.04 8.69
CA GLN A 9 -12.57 -27.39 7.62
C GLN A 9 -11.99 -28.37 6.59
N GLU A 10 -11.65 -29.58 7.01
CA GLU A 10 -11.07 -30.63 6.16
C GLU A 10 -12.13 -31.38 5.33
N ARG A 11 -13.43 -31.15 5.58
CA ARG A 11 -14.54 -31.91 4.98
C ARG A 11 -15.30 -31.07 3.95
N THR A 12 -14.78 -31.05 2.73
CA THR A 12 -15.35 -30.30 1.58
C THR A 12 -16.79 -30.69 1.17
N ALA A 13 -17.29 -31.85 1.63
CA ALA A 13 -18.67 -32.29 1.37
C ALA A 13 -19.71 -31.64 2.28
N VAL A 14 -19.32 -31.03 3.40
CA VAL A 14 -20.25 -30.39 4.34
C VAL A 14 -20.62 -29.02 3.81
N ARG A 15 -21.91 -28.80 3.54
CA ARG A 15 -22.45 -27.53 3.03
C ARG A 15 -23.23 -26.72 4.06
N ILE A 16 -23.82 -27.39 5.05
CA ILE A 16 -24.65 -26.78 6.08
C ILE A 16 -24.20 -27.30 7.44
N LEU A 17 -23.97 -26.38 8.37
CA LEU A 17 -23.61 -26.67 9.74
C LEU A 17 -24.72 -26.16 10.65
N LEU A 18 -25.32 -27.09 11.41
CA LEU A 18 -26.30 -26.76 12.43
C LEU A 18 -25.61 -26.82 13.79
N ALA A 19 -25.56 -25.70 14.48
CA ALA A 19 -24.98 -25.60 15.82
C ALA A 19 -26.00 -25.00 16.79
N LYS A 20 -25.90 -25.41 18.06
CA LYS A 20 -26.72 -24.86 19.15
C LYS A 20 -25.91 -23.86 19.99
N ASP A 21 -24.89 -24.34 20.69
CA ASP A 21 -24.03 -23.49 21.55
C ASP A 21 -22.53 -23.54 21.15
N ALA A 22 -22.11 -24.47 20.29
CA ALA A 22 -20.69 -24.71 19.97
C ALA A 22 -19.98 -23.50 19.31
N ILE A 23 -20.71 -22.67 18.57
CA ILE A 23 -20.16 -21.43 17.97
C ILE A 23 -19.80 -20.40 19.07
N SER A 24 -20.41 -20.50 20.26
CA SER A 24 -20.18 -19.59 21.39
C SER A 24 -19.08 -20.03 22.36
N THR A 25 -18.62 -21.29 22.31
CA THR A 25 -17.72 -21.89 23.32
C THR A 25 -16.28 -22.14 22.85
N GLY A 26 -15.74 -21.31 21.96
CA GLY A 26 -14.32 -21.31 21.59
C GLY A 26 -13.95 -22.04 20.30
N TRP A 27 -14.93 -22.44 19.48
CA TRP A 27 -14.66 -22.97 18.15
C TRP A 27 -14.45 -21.85 17.13
N ASP A 28 -13.32 -21.85 16.42
CA ASP A 28 -13.11 -21.06 15.21
C ASP A 28 -13.84 -21.75 14.05
N CYS A 29 -15.05 -21.25 13.79
CA CYS A 29 -15.88 -21.74 12.69
C CYS A 29 -15.14 -21.53 11.36
N PRO A 30 -15.00 -22.56 10.50
CA PRO A 30 -14.48 -22.37 9.16
C PRO A 30 -15.38 -21.41 8.39
N ARG A 31 -14.83 -20.78 7.34
CA ARG A 31 -15.53 -19.77 6.53
C ARG A 31 -16.96 -20.22 6.21
N ALA A 32 -17.93 -19.41 6.63
CA ALA A 32 -19.33 -19.52 6.24
C ALA A 32 -19.67 -18.32 5.36
N GLU A 33 -20.36 -18.57 4.25
CA GLU A 33 -20.87 -17.52 3.36
C GLU A 33 -22.18 -16.93 3.89
N VAL A 34 -22.99 -17.75 4.55
CA VAL A 34 -24.29 -17.37 5.11
C VAL A 34 -24.41 -17.88 6.55
N LEU A 35 -24.86 -17.01 7.46
CA LEU A 35 -25.30 -17.34 8.81
C LEU A 35 -26.80 -17.11 8.94
N VAL A 36 -27.48 -18.07 9.55
CA VAL A 36 -28.88 -17.90 9.96
C VAL A 36 -28.99 -18.20 11.45
N SER A 37 -29.46 -17.23 12.23
CA SER A 37 -29.74 -17.43 13.66
C SER A 37 -31.24 -17.37 13.94
N TYR A 38 -31.81 -18.54 14.25
CA TYR A 38 -33.19 -18.65 14.75
C TYR A 38 -33.27 -18.50 16.28
N ARG A 39 -32.17 -18.18 16.97
CA ARG A 39 -32.21 -17.97 18.41
C ARG A 39 -32.78 -16.57 18.69
N PRO A 40 -33.91 -16.43 19.40
CA PRO A 40 -34.34 -15.14 19.91
C PRO A 40 -33.28 -14.69 20.91
N ALA A 41 -32.64 -13.56 20.66
CA ALA A 41 -31.57 -13.08 21.50
C ALA A 41 -31.95 -11.71 22.06
N THR A 42 -32.01 -11.61 23.39
CA THR A 42 -32.09 -10.36 24.14
C THR A 42 -30.73 -9.95 24.74
N ASP A 43 -29.70 -10.78 24.58
CA ASP A 43 -28.36 -10.58 25.15
C ASP A 43 -27.34 -10.18 24.09
N ASP A 44 -26.97 -8.89 24.10
CA ASP A 44 -26.04 -8.25 23.18
C ASP A 44 -24.65 -8.90 23.17
N THR A 45 -24.23 -9.43 24.32
CA THR A 45 -22.87 -9.96 24.53
C THR A 45 -22.68 -11.24 23.71
N HIS A 46 -23.67 -12.12 23.74
CA HIS A 46 -23.63 -13.38 23.01
C HIS A 46 -23.62 -13.17 21.50
N ILE A 47 -24.40 -12.20 21.01
CA ILE A 47 -24.51 -11.88 19.58
C ILE A 47 -23.22 -11.26 19.07
N THR A 48 -22.66 -10.30 19.82
CA THR A 48 -21.40 -9.65 19.48
C THR A 48 -20.26 -10.67 19.42
N GLN A 49 -20.25 -11.66 20.31
CA GLN A 49 -19.30 -12.77 20.26
C GLN A 49 -19.52 -13.68 19.04
N LEU A 50 -20.77 -14.00 18.69
CA LEU A 50 -21.10 -14.86 17.54
C LEU A 50 -20.69 -14.18 16.23
N LEU A 51 -21.10 -12.92 16.02
CA LEU A 51 -20.74 -12.16 14.83
C LEU A 51 -19.25 -11.83 14.80
N GLY A 52 -18.67 -11.43 15.93
CA GLY A 52 -17.24 -11.14 16.04
C GLY A 52 -16.37 -12.33 15.68
N ARG A 53 -16.80 -13.57 15.95
CA ARG A 53 -16.06 -14.79 15.57
C ARG A 53 -16.14 -15.12 14.08
N MET A 54 -17.23 -14.77 13.41
CA MET A 54 -17.37 -14.93 11.97
C MET A 54 -16.63 -13.86 11.18
N VAL A 55 -16.70 -12.61 11.65
CA VAL A 55 -16.00 -11.47 11.04
C VAL A 55 -14.47 -11.59 11.21
N ARG A 56 -14.00 -12.36 12.21
CA ARG A 56 -12.58 -12.61 12.47
C ARG A 56 -11.92 -13.65 11.57
N THR A 57 -12.66 -14.39 10.75
CA THR A 57 -12.07 -15.36 9.82
C THR A 57 -11.99 -14.72 8.44
N PRO A 58 -10.92 -13.95 8.13
CA PRO A 58 -10.77 -13.39 6.79
C PRO A 58 -10.80 -14.53 5.77
N LEU A 59 -11.24 -14.21 4.57
CA LEU A 59 -10.99 -15.07 3.42
C LEU A 59 -9.51 -15.50 3.47
N ALA A 60 -9.24 -16.80 3.34
CA ALA A 60 -7.87 -17.25 3.03
C ALA A 60 -7.36 -16.60 1.72
N ARG A 61 -8.29 -16.08 0.89
CA ARG A 61 -8.02 -15.36 -0.35
C ARG A 61 -9.18 -14.41 -0.70
N ARG A 62 -8.95 -13.10 -0.64
CA ARG A 62 -9.87 -12.08 -1.18
C ARG A 62 -9.95 -12.21 -2.71
N ILE A 63 -11.15 -12.06 -3.28
CA ILE A 63 -11.37 -12.00 -4.73
C ILE A 63 -11.38 -10.52 -5.15
N PRO A 64 -10.38 -10.06 -5.93
CA PRO A 64 -10.28 -8.66 -6.30
C PRO A 64 -11.51 -8.15 -7.06
N GLY A 65 -12.00 -6.99 -6.64
CA GLY A 65 -13.13 -6.27 -7.25
C GLY A 65 -14.51 -6.92 -7.07
N ASN A 66 -14.68 -7.93 -6.20
CA ASN A 66 -15.96 -8.59 -5.99
C ASN A 66 -16.38 -8.59 -4.51
N ASP A 67 -17.21 -7.62 -4.13
CA ASP A 67 -17.66 -7.46 -2.74
C ASP A 67 -18.56 -8.61 -2.29
N LEU A 68 -19.45 -9.11 -3.16
CA LEU A 68 -20.35 -10.24 -2.88
C LEU A 68 -19.56 -11.47 -2.39
N LEU A 69 -18.56 -11.91 -3.16
CA LEU A 69 -17.76 -13.09 -2.82
C LEU A 69 -16.78 -12.86 -1.68
N ASN A 70 -16.58 -11.60 -1.27
CA ASN A 70 -15.77 -11.21 -0.13
C ASN A 70 -16.61 -10.93 1.13
N SER A 71 -17.94 -11.02 1.05
CA SER A 71 -18.85 -10.72 2.15
C SER A 71 -19.32 -11.98 2.88
N VAL A 72 -19.99 -11.77 4.01
CA VAL A 72 -20.67 -12.80 4.79
C VAL A 72 -22.10 -12.30 5.03
N GLU A 73 -23.08 -13.08 4.59
CA GLU A 73 -24.50 -12.73 4.78
C GLU A 73 -25.00 -13.23 6.13
N CYS A 74 -25.71 -12.38 6.87
CA CYS A 74 -26.24 -12.73 8.19
C CYS A 74 -27.75 -12.47 8.24
N SER A 75 -28.54 -13.52 8.47
CA SER A 75 -29.99 -13.47 8.62
C SER A 75 -30.40 -13.74 10.07
N LEU A 76 -31.09 -12.75 10.66
CA LEU A 76 -31.48 -12.73 12.08
C LEU A 76 -33.02 -12.56 12.25
N PRO A 77 -33.84 -13.54 11.81
CA PRO A 77 -35.29 -13.39 11.66
C PRO A 77 -36.08 -13.09 12.95
N PHE A 78 -35.55 -13.41 14.13
CA PHE A 78 -36.23 -13.21 15.42
C PHE A 78 -35.57 -12.14 16.29
N PHE A 79 -34.73 -11.29 15.72
CA PHE A 79 -34.10 -10.20 16.43
C PHE A 79 -34.99 -8.96 16.41
N ASP A 80 -35.04 -8.24 17.53
CA ASP A 80 -35.64 -6.91 17.51
C ASP A 80 -34.70 -5.91 16.82
N LYS A 81 -35.30 -4.93 16.14
CA LYS A 81 -34.60 -3.95 15.32
C LYS A 81 -33.64 -3.06 16.14
N ARG A 82 -33.90 -2.84 17.44
CA ARG A 82 -33.04 -2.00 18.30
C ARG A 82 -31.77 -2.76 18.68
N THR A 83 -31.91 -4.00 19.12
CA THR A 83 -30.79 -4.90 19.46
C THR A 83 -29.91 -5.17 18.25
N ALA A 84 -30.48 -5.41 17.08
CA ALA A 84 -29.71 -5.58 15.84
C ALA A 84 -28.86 -4.34 15.51
N ARG A 85 -29.43 -3.13 15.65
CA ARG A 85 -28.70 -1.87 15.42
C ARG A 85 -27.56 -1.66 16.41
N ARG A 86 -27.78 -1.92 17.70
CA ARG A 86 -26.75 -1.80 18.75
C ARG A 86 -25.58 -2.75 18.49
N VAL A 87 -25.86 -3.99 18.12
CA VAL A 87 -24.82 -4.97 17.79
C VAL A 87 -24.04 -4.53 16.53
N VAL A 88 -24.72 -3.99 15.52
CA VAL A 88 -24.06 -3.37 14.36
C VAL A 88 -23.17 -2.21 14.80
N GLY A 89 -23.65 -1.34 15.69
CA GLY A 89 -22.87 -0.26 16.28
C GLY A 89 -21.60 -0.75 16.98
N LEU A 90 -21.74 -1.77 17.83
CA LEU A 90 -20.62 -2.41 18.54
C LEU A 90 -19.59 -3.02 17.59
N LEU A 91 -20.03 -3.64 16.48
CA LEU A 91 -19.12 -4.22 15.47
C LEU A 91 -18.41 -3.14 14.64
N LEU A 92 -19.07 -2.00 14.44
CA LEU A 92 -18.51 -0.83 13.76
C LEU A 92 -17.62 0.04 14.66
N GLY A 93 -17.54 -0.28 15.96
CA GLY A 93 -16.73 0.46 16.94
C GLY A 93 -17.43 1.67 17.55
N SER A 94 -18.70 1.89 17.23
CA SER A 94 -19.56 2.92 17.84
C SER A 94 -20.21 2.36 19.11
N THR A 95 -19.79 2.84 20.28
CA THR A 95 -20.51 2.64 21.54
C THR A 95 -21.75 3.55 21.55
N ASP A 96 -22.92 2.98 21.81
CA ASP A 96 -24.19 3.72 21.91
C ASP A 96 -24.08 4.86 22.92
N GLY A 97 -24.22 6.11 22.46
CA GLY A 97 -24.18 7.29 23.32
C GLY A 97 -24.12 8.66 22.63
N ASP A 98 -23.89 8.77 21.33
CA ASP A 98 -23.61 10.08 20.73
C ASP A 98 -24.83 10.69 20.04
N GLU A 99 -25.52 11.55 20.78
CA GLU A 99 -25.81 12.87 20.23
C GLU A 99 -24.49 13.43 19.68
N LEU A 100 -24.53 14.02 18.49
CA LEU A 100 -23.39 14.60 17.79
C LEU A 100 -22.61 15.58 18.69
N ASP A 101 -21.60 15.08 19.41
CA ASP A 101 -20.62 15.89 20.12
C ASP A 101 -19.33 15.96 19.30
N ALA A 102 -19.02 17.19 18.88
CA ALA A 102 -18.00 17.54 17.90
C ALA A 102 -16.55 17.52 18.44
N ASP A 103 -16.23 16.74 19.49
CA ASP A 103 -14.98 16.91 20.25
C ASP A 103 -14.20 15.61 20.58
N ASP A 104 -14.42 14.48 19.89
CA ASP A 104 -13.55 13.28 20.04
C ASP A 104 -12.40 13.25 18.99
N PRO A 105 -11.13 13.46 19.41
CA PRO A 105 -9.97 13.49 18.50
C PRO A 105 -9.50 12.10 18.04
N SER A 106 -10.19 11.02 18.42
CA SER A 106 -9.79 9.64 18.09
C SER A 106 -10.60 8.99 16.95
N SER A 107 -11.60 9.70 16.41
CA SER A 107 -12.33 9.32 15.20
C SER A 107 -11.59 9.79 13.94
N GLU A 108 -10.42 9.21 13.67
CA GLU A 108 -9.62 9.53 12.47
C GLU A 108 -10.40 9.23 11.16
N GLY A 109 -10.96 10.28 10.56
CA GLY A 109 -10.98 10.49 9.11
C GLY A 109 -11.83 9.55 8.25
N ALA A 110 -12.97 9.05 8.73
CA ALA A 110 -13.89 8.27 7.91
C ALA A 110 -15.04 9.13 7.37
N GLY A 111 -14.80 9.80 6.23
CA GLY A 111 -15.89 10.07 5.30
C GLY A 111 -16.57 8.73 4.95
N GLY A 112 -17.84 8.59 5.32
CA GLY A 112 -18.77 7.63 4.73
C GLY A 112 -18.35 6.15 4.57
N SER A 113 -17.56 5.54 5.46
CA SER A 113 -17.56 4.07 5.63
C SER A 113 -16.99 3.67 6.99
N GLY A 114 -17.86 3.18 7.88
CA GLY A 114 -17.53 2.84 9.26
C GLY A 114 -16.45 1.76 9.42
N GLY A 115 -15.96 1.66 10.65
CA GLY A 115 -15.18 0.55 11.17
C GLY A 115 -13.72 0.51 10.69
N GLY A 116 -12.80 0.84 11.59
CA GLY A 116 -11.38 0.50 11.44
C GLY A 116 -11.24 -0.96 10.99
N ASP A 117 -10.49 -1.17 9.90
CA ASP A 117 -10.34 -2.42 9.12
C ASP A 117 -11.25 -2.56 7.86
N GLY A 118 -11.98 -1.51 7.45
CA GLY A 118 -12.73 -1.51 6.17
C GLY A 118 -14.02 -2.33 6.20
N ARG A 119 -14.57 -2.55 7.41
CA ARG A 119 -15.74 -3.39 7.63
C ARG A 119 -17.01 -2.56 7.49
N ARG A 120 -17.78 -2.83 6.45
CA ARG A 120 -19.06 -2.16 6.19
C ARG A 120 -20.21 -3.09 6.59
N VAL A 121 -21.19 -2.54 7.32
CA VAL A 121 -22.48 -3.20 7.51
C VAL A 121 -23.45 -2.58 6.51
N LEU A 122 -24.12 -3.43 5.73
CA LEU A 122 -25.07 -3.01 4.71
C LEU A 122 -26.49 -3.40 5.12
N ILE A 123 -27.45 -2.51 4.89
CA ILE A 123 -28.88 -2.74 5.18
C ILE A 123 -29.63 -2.80 3.86
N GLY A 124 -30.39 -3.87 3.66
CA GLY A 124 -31.00 -4.18 2.36
C GLY A 124 -29.93 -4.23 1.26
N PRO A 125 -28.94 -5.12 1.36
CA PRO A 125 -27.84 -5.15 0.40
C PRO A 125 -28.36 -5.40 -1.02
N VAL A 126 -27.89 -4.59 -1.97
CA VAL A 126 -28.11 -4.80 -3.40
C VAL A 126 -26.76 -4.82 -4.09
N ASP A 127 -26.56 -5.81 -4.96
CA ASP A 127 -25.36 -5.95 -5.76
C ASP A 127 -25.43 -5.06 -7.00
N MET A 128 -24.48 -4.16 -7.11
CA MET A 128 -24.22 -3.35 -8.28
C MET A 128 -23.23 -4.09 -9.17
N THR A 129 -23.59 -4.27 -10.44
CA THR A 129 -22.71 -4.85 -11.46
C THR A 129 -22.15 -3.75 -12.36
N VAL A 130 -21.24 -4.11 -13.26
CA VAL A 130 -20.74 -3.19 -14.30
C VAL A 130 -21.93 -2.56 -15.03
N ASN A 131 -21.94 -1.22 -15.12
CA ASN A 131 -22.99 -0.50 -15.83
C ASN A 131 -22.76 -0.58 -17.35
N GLU A 132 -23.58 -1.38 -18.04
CA GLU A 132 -23.46 -1.63 -19.49
C GLU A 132 -23.73 -0.40 -20.36
N GLN A 133 -24.31 0.67 -19.80
CA GLN A 133 -24.56 1.92 -20.53
C GLN A 133 -23.30 2.81 -20.61
N ILE A 134 -22.25 2.51 -19.84
CA ILE A 134 -21.02 3.30 -19.81
C ILE A 134 -20.12 2.91 -20.99
N PRO A 135 -19.70 3.86 -21.84
CA PRO A 135 -18.84 3.57 -22.98
C PRO A 135 -17.49 2.97 -22.57
N GLU A 136 -16.94 2.05 -23.38
CA GLU A 136 -15.63 1.44 -23.12
C GLU A 136 -14.49 2.48 -23.01
N ALA A 137 -14.59 3.62 -23.71
CA ALA A 137 -13.62 4.71 -23.60
C ALA A 137 -13.50 5.28 -22.17
N VAL A 138 -14.57 5.21 -21.37
CA VAL A 138 -14.53 5.57 -19.94
C VAL A 138 -13.75 4.54 -19.15
N TRP A 139 -13.94 3.26 -19.44
CA TRP A 139 -13.19 2.18 -18.80
C TRP A 139 -11.71 2.20 -19.17
N GLU A 140 -11.38 2.52 -20.43
CA GLU A 140 -10.00 2.75 -20.84
C GLU A 140 -9.34 3.91 -20.08
N ALA A 141 -10.10 4.99 -19.79
CA ALA A 141 -9.63 6.09 -18.96
C ALA A 141 -9.46 5.66 -17.49
N PHE A 142 -10.40 4.86 -16.96
CA PHE A 142 -10.33 4.30 -15.61
C PHE A 142 -9.10 3.41 -15.41
N ASP A 143 -8.81 2.50 -16.36
CA ASP A 143 -7.64 1.59 -16.30
C ASP A 143 -6.29 2.34 -16.30
N ARG A 144 -6.28 3.59 -16.79
CA ARG A 144 -5.09 4.44 -16.86
C ARG A 144 -4.91 5.31 -15.62
N LEU A 145 -5.86 5.33 -14.68
CA LEU A 145 -5.75 6.12 -13.45
C LEU A 145 -4.45 5.75 -12.70
N PRO A 146 -3.54 6.73 -12.46
CA PRO A 146 -2.28 6.45 -11.80
C PRO A 146 -2.50 6.35 -10.29
N SER A 147 -2.69 5.14 -9.77
CA SER A 147 -2.78 4.90 -8.31
C SER A 147 -1.39 4.68 -7.73
N GLU A 148 -1.23 4.83 -6.41
CA GLU A 148 0.07 4.72 -5.74
C GLU A 148 0.10 3.62 -4.69
N THR A 149 1.26 2.96 -4.58
CA THR A 149 1.54 2.07 -3.46
C THR A 149 1.67 2.83 -2.15
N LEU A 150 1.45 2.13 -1.02
CA LEU A 150 1.88 2.62 0.28
C LEU A 150 3.33 2.19 0.44
N PRO A 151 4.30 3.13 0.48
CA PRO A 151 5.68 2.78 0.68
C PRO A 151 5.84 2.08 2.01
N ARG A 152 6.38 0.86 1.99
CA ARG A 152 6.77 0.17 3.22
C ARG A 152 8.25 0.48 3.44
N LYS A 153 8.59 0.95 4.65
CA LYS A 153 9.97 1.29 5.03
C LYS A 153 10.78 0.01 5.26
N THR A 154 10.84 -0.86 4.26
CA THR A 154 11.33 -2.23 4.39
C THR A 154 11.98 -2.70 3.09
N SER A 155 13.29 -2.97 3.22
CA SER A 155 14.24 -3.57 2.26
C SER A 155 15.06 -2.60 1.40
N ARG A 156 16.33 -2.98 1.22
CA ARG A 156 17.30 -2.38 0.29
C ARG A 156 16.80 -2.52 -1.15
N ALA A 157 17.01 -1.52 -2.02
CA ALA A 157 16.60 -1.58 -3.42
C ALA A 157 17.25 -2.75 -4.16
N THR A 158 18.46 -3.14 -3.74
CA THR A 158 19.15 -4.35 -4.23
C THR A 158 18.35 -5.63 -3.95
N ALA A 159 17.82 -5.79 -2.73
CA ALA A 159 16.98 -6.93 -2.37
C ALA A 159 15.65 -6.93 -3.14
N ARG A 160 15.03 -5.76 -3.31
CA ARG A 160 13.83 -5.58 -4.14
C ARG A 160 14.08 -5.98 -5.59
N LEU A 161 15.21 -5.54 -6.18
CA LEU A 161 15.60 -5.92 -7.53
C LEU A 161 15.84 -7.42 -7.65
N SER A 162 16.52 -8.06 -6.69
CA SER A 162 16.71 -9.51 -6.68
C SER A 162 15.38 -10.27 -6.62
N GLY A 163 14.44 -9.83 -5.79
CA GLY A 163 13.08 -10.41 -5.74
C GLY A 163 12.33 -10.24 -7.06
N LEU A 164 12.36 -9.05 -7.65
CA LEU A 164 11.76 -8.78 -8.97
C LEU A 164 12.39 -9.65 -10.06
N ALA A 165 13.72 -9.77 -10.06
CA ALA A 165 14.44 -10.62 -11.00
C ALA A 165 14.01 -12.09 -10.86
N HIS A 166 13.84 -12.58 -9.63
CA HIS A 166 13.36 -13.93 -9.38
C HIS A 166 11.95 -14.14 -9.94
N GLU A 167 10.99 -13.28 -9.61
CA GLU A 167 9.61 -13.43 -10.08
C GLU A 167 9.51 -13.32 -11.61
N LEU A 168 10.22 -12.36 -12.23
CA LEU A 168 10.24 -12.21 -13.69
C LEU A 168 10.83 -13.44 -14.40
N ALA A 169 11.85 -14.08 -13.81
CA ALA A 169 12.42 -15.31 -14.34
C ALA A 169 11.47 -16.50 -14.13
N TYR A 170 10.85 -16.59 -12.95
CA TYR A 170 9.91 -17.66 -12.59
C TYR A 170 8.69 -17.68 -13.52
N ASP A 171 8.11 -16.51 -13.82
CA ASP A 171 6.96 -16.39 -14.73
C ASP A 171 7.35 -16.46 -16.22
N GLY A 172 8.65 -16.63 -16.54
CA GLY A 172 9.13 -16.69 -17.91
C GLY A 172 9.06 -15.35 -18.68
N ILE A 173 8.80 -14.24 -17.99
CA ILE A 173 8.73 -12.90 -18.59
C ILE A 173 10.12 -12.42 -19.00
N LEU A 174 11.13 -12.64 -18.15
CA LEU A 174 12.52 -12.33 -18.44
C LEU A 174 13.42 -13.50 -18.05
N PRO A 175 13.70 -14.43 -18.99
CA PRO A 175 14.66 -15.50 -18.76
C PRO A 175 16.05 -14.95 -18.39
N GLY A 176 16.64 -15.52 -17.34
CA GLY A 176 17.94 -15.08 -16.82
C GLY A 176 17.92 -13.70 -16.15
N ALA A 177 16.75 -13.19 -15.74
CA ALA A 177 16.65 -11.89 -15.07
C ALA A 177 17.59 -11.76 -13.87
N THR A 178 17.72 -12.79 -13.03
CA THR A 178 18.65 -12.78 -11.89
C THR A 178 20.09 -12.52 -12.34
N SER A 179 20.58 -13.23 -13.35
CA SER A 179 21.93 -13.01 -13.90
C SER A 179 22.09 -11.62 -14.50
N LYS A 180 21.07 -11.08 -15.16
CA LYS A 180 21.08 -9.70 -15.71
C LYS A 180 21.15 -8.65 -14.60
N ALA A 181 20.39 -8.83 -13.51
CA ALA A 181 20.42 -7.94 -12.36
C ALA A 181 21.82 -7.92 -11.72
N TYR A 182 22.41 -9.09 -11.46
CA TYR A 182 23.76 -9.16 -10.90
C TYR A 182 24.81 -8.60 -11.85
N ALA A 183 24.71 -8.86 -13.16
CA ALA A 183 25.64 -8.30 -14.13
C ALA A 183 25.65 -6.75 -14.11
N GLU A 184 24.49 -6.12 -13.97
CA GLU A 184 24.39 -4.67 -13.85
C GLU A 184 25.05 -4.17 -12.55
N LEU A 185 24.71 -4.77 -11.40
CA LEU A 185 25.27 -4.38 -10.10
C LEU A 185 26.79 -4.60 -10.04
N LEU A 186 27.31 -5.66 -10.64
CA LEU A 186 28.75 -5.91 -10.79
C LEU A 186 29.41 -4.86 -11.69
N GLY A 187 28.73 -4.41 -12.75
CA GLY A 187 29.17 -3.30 -13.59
C GLY A 187 29.26 -1.98 -12.83
N VAL A 188 28.32 -1.72 -11.91
CA VAL A 188 28.37 -0.56 -11.01
C VAL A 188 29.59 -0.63 -10.10
N LEU A 189 29.88 -1.79 -9.50
CA LEU A 189 31.06 -1.98 -8.65
C LEU A 189 32.36 -1.79 -9.45
N ASP A 190 32.45 -2.34 -10.66
CA ASP A 190 33.57 -2.11 -11.58
C ASP A 190 33.74 -0.60 -11.86
N GLY A 191 32.64 0.11 -12.13
CA GLY A 191 32.64 1.55 -12.41
C GLY A 191 33.03 2.40 -11.21
N VAL A 192 32.57 2.07 -10.00
CA VAL A 192 32.96 2.74 -8.75
C VAL A 192 34.45 2.51 -8.47
N ALA A 193 34.92 1.26 -8.57
CA ALA A 193 36.32 0.91 -8.39
C ALA A 193 37.23 1.67 -9.36
N ALA A 194 36.84 1.78 -10.63
CA ALA A 194 37.60 2.53 -11.63
C ALA A 194 37.58 4.05 -11.37
N ARG A 195 36.42 4.61 -10.99
CA ARG A 195 36.26 6.06 -10.73
C ARG A 195 37.06 6.51 -9.51
N TYR A 196 37.13 5.67 -8.47
CA TYR A 196 37.79 5.98 -7.20
C TYR A 196 39.04 5.12 -6.97
N ALA A 197 39.83 4.90 -8.02
CA ALA A 197 41.01 4.02 -7.98
C ALA A 197 42.00 4.38 -6.86
N ASP A 198 42.28 5.67 -6.65
CA ASP A 198 43.19 6.12 -5.57
C ASP A 198 42.63 5.82 -4.17
N THR A 199 41.32 5.97 -3.98
CA THR A 199 40.65 5.65 -2.71
C THR A 199 40.63 4.14 -2.48
N LEU A 200 40.36 3.37 -3.53
CA LEU A 200 40.39 1.91 -3.49
C LEU A 200 41.79 1.41 -3.10
N GLU A 201 42.83 1.95 -3.71
CA GLU A 201 44.22 1.53 -3.44
C GLU A 201 44.63 1.87 -2.00
N LYS A 202 44.28 3.06 -1.50
CA LYS A 202 44.47 3.39 -0.08
C LYS A 202 43.73 2.41 0.84
N ALA A 203 42.48 2.11 0.53
CA ALA A 203 41.70 1.16 1.31
C ALA A 203 42.30 -0.26 1.29
N ARG A 204 42.89 -0.69 0.16
CA ARG A 204 43.62 -1.97 0.06
C ARG A 204 44.87 -1.98 0.93
N GLN A 205 45.64 -0.89 0.91
CA GLN A 205 46.85 -0.75 1.75
C GLN A 205 46.48 -0.77 3.23
N ASP A 206 45.47 0.00 3.64
CA ASP A 206 44.98 0.03 5.01
C ASP A 206 44.47 -1.35 5.48
N LEU A 207 43.85 -2.12 4.59
CA LEU A 207 43.34 -3.46 4.87
C LEU A 207 44.41 -4.55 4.85
N SER A 208 45.55 -4.28 4.21
CA SER A 208 46.68 -5.22 4.13
C SER A 208 47.57 -5.21 5.39
N VAL A 209 47.21 -4.39 6.38
CA VAL A 209 47.93 -4.27 7.66
C VAL A 209 46.99 -4.36 8.86
N VAL A 210 47.49 -4.89 9.98
CA VAL A 210 46.78 -4.98 11.26
C VAL A 210 47.63 -4.31 12.33
N ASP A 211 47.03 -3.38 13.08
CA ASP A 211 47.64 -2.77 14.26
C ASP A 211 47.32 -3.58 15.52
N GLY A 212 48.35 -4.01 16.24
CA GLY A 212 48.26 -4.76 17.48
C GLY A 212 48.96 -4.05 18.63
N GLU A 213 48.45 -4.22 19.84
CA GLU A 213 49.09 -3.73 21.06
C GLU A 213 49.44 -4.90 21.97
N THR A 214 50.74 -5.04 22.30
CA THR A 214 51.19 -5.99 23.32
C THR A 214 51.26 -5.30 24.66
N MET A 215 50.45 -5.75 25.62
CA MET A 215 50.50 -5.29 27.01
C MET A 215 51.25 -6.30 27.88
N VAL A 216 52.32 -5.85 28.53
CA VAL A 216 53.08 -6.67 29.49
C VAL A 216 52.66 -6.29 30.90
N ALA A 217 52.08 -7.23 31.65
CA ALA A 217 51.66 -7.02 33.03
C ALA A 217 52.33 -8.00 34.00
N SER A 218 52.75 -7.51 35.16
CA SER A 218 53.36 -8.31 36.22
C SER A 218 52.29 -9.06 37.03
N ILE A 219 52.36 -10.39 37.04
CA ILE A 219 51.41 -11.26 37.78
C ILE A 219 51.52 -11.05 39.31
N LYS A 220 52.70 -10.67 39.82
CA LYS A 220 52.91 -10.47 41.27
C LYS A 220 52.43 -9.12 41.80
N THR A 221 52.42 -8.08 40.95
CA THR A 221 52.14 -6.70 41.37
C THR A 221 50.91 -6.09 40.70
N GLY A 222 50.35 -6.72 39.67
CA GLY A 222 49.22 -6.21 38.88
C GLY A 222 49.54 -4.98 38.04
N LEU A 223 50.79 -4.50 38.04
CA LEU A 223 51.23 -3.33 37.29
C LEU A 223 51.52 -3.69 35.84
N ILE A 224 50.92 -2.92 34.93
CA ILE A 224 51.22 -2.95 33.48
C ILE A 224 52.55 -2.20 33.29
N SER A 225 53.58 -2.90 32.80
CA SER A 225 54.93 -2.36 32.60
C SER A 225 55.13 -1.70 31.23
N GLY A 226 54.14 -1.79 30.33
CA GLY A 226 54.13 -1.06 29.06
C GLY A 226 53.15 -1.63 28.05
N THR A 227 52.73 -0.77 27.12
CA THR A 227 51.97 -1.12 25.92
C THR A 227 52.87 -0.84 24.72
N ILE A 228 53.11 -1.84 23.87
CA ILE A 228 53.90 -1.71 22.64
C ILE A 228 52.97 -1.94 21.46
N GLY A 229 52.74 -0.89 20.66
CA GLY A 229 52.05 -0.99 19.38
C GLY A 229 52.97 -1.58 18.30
N PHE A 230 52.44 -2.45 17.45
CA PHE A 230 53.11 -2.98 16.26
C PHE A 230 52.11 -3.04 15.09
N THR A 231 52.62 -2.97 13.87
CA THR A 231 51.84 -3.12 12.63
C THR A 231 52.37 -4.35 11.90
N GLU A 232 51.49 -5.29 11.56
CA GLU A 232 51.83 -6.55 10.89
C GLU A 232 51.00 -6.70 9.60
N ALA A 233 51.48 -7.50 8.64
CA ALA A 233 50.71 -7.80 7.43
C ALA A 233 49.43 -8.56 7.79
N ALA A 234 48.31 -8.17 7.19
CA ALA A 234 47.01 -8.80 7.41
C ALA A 234 47.02 -10.22 6.85
N ASP A 235 46.78 -11.19 7.74
CA ASP A 235 46.63 -12.59 7.35
C ASP A 235 45.30 -12.84 6.62
N GLU A 236 45.15 -14.04 6.07
CA GLU A 236 43.94 -14.44 5.34
C GLU A 236 42.67 -14.30 6.19
N ARG A 237 42.77 -14.52 7.51
CA ARG A 237 41.63 -14.43 8.43
C ARG A 237 41.18 -13.00 8.66
N ALA A 238 42.12 -12.06 8.77
CA ALA A 238 41.83 -10.64 8.88
C ALA A 238 41.11 -10.13 7.62
N VAL A 239 41.63 -10.48 6.43
CA VAL A 239 40.99 -10.11 5.15
C VAL A 239 39.62 -10.78 5.00
N GLU A 240 39.45 -12.03 5.43
CA GLU A 240 38.15 -12.71 5.39
C GLU A 240 37.11 -12.03 6.31
N ALA A 241 37.52 -11.53 7.48
CA ALA A 241 36.63 -10.79 8.37
C ALA A 241 36.12 -9.50 7.72
N GLU A 242 37.00 -8.78 7.03
CA GLU A 242 36.69 -7.55 6.29
C GLU A 242 35.82 -7.83 5.06
N TYR A 243 36.09 -8.92 4.34
CA TYR A 243 35.22 -9.40 3.26
C TYR A 243 33.81 -9.75 3.76
N ARG A 244 33.68 -10.42 4.91
CA ARG A 244 32.38 -10.68 5.53
C ARG A 244 31.67 -9.39 5.96
N ALA A 245 32.43 -8.35 6.34
CA ALA A 245 31.89 -7.02 6.60
C ALA A 245 31.38 -6.34 5.32
N ALA A 246 32.14 -6.41 4.24
CA ALA A 246 31.70 -5.96 2.92
C ALA A 246 30.42 -6.66 2.46
N GLY A 247 30.26 -7.97 2.72
CA GLY A 247 29.02 -8.69 2.44
C GLY A 247 27.79 -8.18 3.21
N ARG A 248 27.96 -7.47 4.33
CA ARG A 248 26.85 -6.78 5.04
C ARG A 248 26.50 -5.44 4.39
N VAL A 249 27.46 -4.78 3.75
CA VAL A 249 27.25 -3.53 3.01
C VAL A 249 26.66 -3.81 1.62
N LEU A 250 27.38 -4.58 0.81
CA LEU A 250 27.04 -4.86 -0.60
C LEU A 250 25.93 -5.92 -0.77
N GLY A 251 25.74 -6.77 0.25
CA GLY A 251 24.94 -7.99 0.14
C GLY A 251 25.81 -9.21 -0.16
N ARG A 252 25.58 -10.31 0.58
CA ARG A 252 26.45 -11.49 0.58
C ARG A 252 26.62 -12.12 -0.81
N GLU A 253 25.53 -12.25 -1.55
CA GLU A 253 25.56 -12.86 -2.89
C GLU A 253 26.28 -11.97 -3.91
N LEU A 254 26.07 -10.65 -3.85
CA LEU A 254 26.77 -9.71 -4.73
C LEU A 254 28.27 -9.69 -4.44
N ALA A 255 28.66 -9.68 -3.15
CA ALA A 255 30.05 -9.75 -2.74
C ALA A 255 30.74 -11.03 -3.24
N LYS A 256 30.05 -12.18 -3.16
CA LYS A 256 30.53 -13.47 -3.68
C LYS A 256 30.77 -13.42 -5.18
N GLN A 257 29.78 -13.00 -5.96
CA GLN A 257 29.92 -12.93 -7.42
C GLN A 257 30.96 -11.89 -7.85
N TYR A 258 31.14 -10.83 -7.07
CA TYR A 258 32.19 -9.85 -7.35
C TYR A 258 33.58 -10.42 -7.06
N ALA A 259 33.76 -11.17 -5.98
CA ALA A 259 35.00 -11.90 -5.71
C ALA A 259 35.32 -12.88 -6.86
N GLU A 260 34.36 -13.72 -7.27
CA GLU A 260 34.51 -14.64 -8.41
C GLU A 260 34.90 -13.92 -9.72
N ARG A 261 34.32 -12.74 -9.96
CA ARG A 261 34.62 -11.92 -11.14
C ARG A 261 36.03 -11.31 -11.09
N ILE A 262 36.53 -10.96 -9.92
CA ILE A 262 37.88 -10.42 -9.74
C ILE A 262 38.92 -11.53 -9.80
N ASP A 263 38.66 -12.67 -9.15
CA ASP A 263 39.50 -13.87 -9.19
C ASP A 263 39.73 -14.35 -10.64
N ALA A 264 38.66 -14.38 -11.45
CA ALA A 264 38.76 -14.72 -12.87
C ALA A 264 39.59 -13.75 -13.73
N ARG A 265 40.00 -12.58 -13.19
CA ARG A 265 40.87 -11.60 -13.86
C ARG A 265 42.33 -11.69 -13.39
N ILE A 266 42.64 -12.56 -12.42
CA ILE A 266 43.97 -12.73 -11.83
C ILE A 266 44.64 -13.94 -12.48
N ASP A 267 45.82 -13.73 -13.06
CA ASP A 267 46.59 -14.79 -13.75
C ASP A 267 47.37 -15.72 -12.79
N ASP A 268 47.34 -15.46 -11.47
CA ASP A 268 48.08 -16.22 -10.45
C ASP A 268 47.13 -17.05 -9.55
N GLU A 269 47.17 -18.38 -9.71
CA GLU A 269 46.27 -19.32 -9.04
C GLU A 269 46.50 -19.43 -7.51
N HIS A 270 47.62 -18.95 -6.97
CA HIS A 270 47.96 -19.17 -5.55
C HIS A 270 47.47 -18.07 -4.59
N ASP A 271 47.22 -16.84 -5.07
CA ASP A 271 46.79 -15.68 -4.25
C ASP A 271 45.48 -15.02 -4.75
N GLY A 272 44.80 -15.62 -5.73
CA GLY A 272 43.59 -15.08 -6.35
C GLY A 272 42.48 -14.79 -5.33
N PHE A 273 42.23 -15.72 -4.41
CA PHE A 273 41.16 -15.59 -3.41
C PHE A 273 41.42 -14.48 -2.39
N TYR A 274 42.65 -14.39 -1.86
CA TYR A 274 43.06 -13.31 -0.95
C TYR A 274 42.91 -11.95 -1.63
N THR A 275 43.42 -11.83 -2.85
CA THR A 275 43.39 -10.59 -3.63
C THR A 275 41.97 -10.18 -3.98
N ALA A 276 41.12 -11.14 -4.38
CA ALA A 276 39.71 -10.90 -4.66
C ALA A 276 38.95 -10.44 -3.41
N HIS A 277 39.14 -11.10 -2.27
CA HIS A 277 38.52 -10.71 -1.01
C HIS A 277 38.96 -9.32 -0.53
N LEU A 278 40.26 -9.03 -0.61
CA LEU A 278 40.82 -7.72 -0.30
C LEU A 278 40.22 -6.64 -1.20
N HIS A 279 40.09 -6.91 -2.51
CA HIS A 279 39.49 -5.98 -3.47
C HIS A 279 38.02 -5.70 -3.17
N VAL A 280 37.22 -6.73 -2.86
CA VAL A 280 35.82 -6.57 -2.49
C VAL A 280 35.69 -5.78 -1.18
N ALA A 281 36.52 -6.09 -0.19
CA ALA A 281 36.56 -5.39 1.09
C ALA A 281 36.89 -3.90 0.93
N ALA A 282 37.93 -3.59 0.14
CA ALA A 282 38.35 -2.23 -0.15
C ALA A 282 37.28 -1.47 -0.95
N THR A 283 36.63 -2.12 -1.93
CA THR A 283 35.53 -1.51 -2.71
C THR A 283 34.38 -1.12 -1.80
N ALA A 284 34.03 -1.95 -0.81
CA ALA A 284 32.96 -1.64 0.14
C ALA A 284 33.28 -0.47 1.08
N ARG A 285 34.57 -0.07 1.21
CA ARG A 285 34.99 1.11 1.99
C ARG A 285 34.95 2.42 1.18
N ILE A 286 34.70 2.37 -0.13
CA ILE A 286 34.58 3.57 -0.96
C ILE A 286 33.33 4.36 -0.54
N PRO A 287 33.46 5.64 -0.17
CA PRO A 287 32.31 6.46 0.22
C PRO A 287 31.25 6.52 -0.89
N GLY A 288 29.99 6.25 -0.52
CA GLY A 288 28.85 6.31 -1.44
C GLY A 288 28.63 5.05 -2.31
N VAL A 289 29.40 3.97 -2.13
CA VAL A 289 29.21 2.74 -2.91
C VAL A 289 27.82 2.11 -2.71
N GLU A 290 27.28 2.15 -1.48
CA GLU A 290 25.91 1.66 -1.18
C GLU A 290 24.87 2.52 -1.90
N ASP A 291 25.04 3.85 -1.92
CA ASP A 291 24.11 4.78 -2.58
C ASP A 291 24.11 4.60 -4.11
N GLU A 292 25.27 4.35 -4.73
CA GLU A 292 25.37 4.06 -6.16
C GLU A 292 24.66 2.73 -6.51
N LEU A 293 24.84 1.69 -5.69
CA LEU A 293 24.15 0.41 -5.86
C LEU A 293 22.64 0.53 -5.67
N GLU A 294 22.18 1.23 -4.64
CA GLU A 294 20.77 1.49 -4.38
C GLU A 294 20.13 2.25 -5.55
N ARG A 295 20.81 3.28 -6.06
CA ARG A 295 20.33 4.07 -7.20
C ARG A 295 20.23 3.23 -8.48
N ALA A 296 21.25 2.44 -8.79
CA ALA A 296 21.25 1.57 -9.96
C ALA A 296 20.19 0.47 -9.86
N ALA A 297 20.04 -0.14 -8.67
CA ALA A 297 19.02 -1.15 -8.42
C ALA A 297 17.60 -0.59 -8.55
N LEU A 298 17.36 0.60 -8.00
CA LEU A 298 16.09 1.33 -8.12
C LEU A 298 15.77 1.64 -9.59
N ALA A 299 16.73 2.18 -10.33
CA ALA A 299 16.58 2.51 -11.75
C ALA A 299 16.24 1.28 -12.59
N LEU A 300 17.00 0.18 -12.42
CA LEU A 300 16.77 -1.06 -13.18
C LEU A 300 15.42 -1.70 -12.83
N ALA A 301 15.04 -1.73 -11.55
CA ALA A 301 13.76 -2.27 -11.13
C ALA A 301 12.58 -1.48 -11.71
N ASN A 302 12.66 -0.13 -11.68
CA ASN A 302 11.62 0.73 -12.24
C ASN A 302 11.52 0.56 -13.77
N GLU A 303 12.66 0.44 -14.45
CA GLU A 303 12.72 0.19 -15.89
C GLU A 303 12.07 -1.15 -16.26
N TRP A 304 12.36 -2.22 -15.51
CA TRP A 304 11.73 -3.53 -15.73
C TRP A 304 10.24 -3.52 -15.45
N LEU A 305 9.79 -2.90 -14.36
CA LEU A 305 8.36 -2.76 -14.06
C LEU A 305 7.62 -1.98 -15.15
N ARG A 306 8.25 -0.96 -15.72
CA ARG A 306 7.73 -0.19 -16.84
C ARG A 306 7.64 -1.02 -18.13
N ILE A 307 8.73 -1.68 -18.52
CA ILE A 307 8.80 -2.48 -19.77
C ILE A 307 7.87 -3.70 -19.71
N TYR A 308 7.83 -4.39 -18.58
CA TYR A 308 7.09 -5.64 -18.42
C TYR A 308 5.69 -5.47 -17.82
N ARG A 309 5.17 -4.24 -17.73
CA ARG A 309 3.83 -3.95 -17.17
C ARG A 309 2.73 -4.81 -17.80
N ALA A 310 2.66 -4.86 -19.14
CA ALA A 310 1.60 -5.59 -19.84
C ALA A 310 1.66 -7.12 -19.59
N PRO A 311 2.81 -7.80 -19.75
CA PRO A 311 2.96 -9.20 -19.33
C PRO A 311 2.57 -9.45 -17.88
N ILE A 312 3.01 -8.60 -16.94
CA ILE A 312 2.67 -8.73 -15.51
C ILE A 312 1.15 -8.62 -15.31
N MET A 313 0.49 -7.68 -15.97
CA MET A 313 -0.97 -7.50 -15.87
C MET A 313 -1.77 -8.68 -16.45
N SER A 314 -1.19 -9.44 -17.39
CA SER A 314 -1.82 -10.63 -17.95
C SER A 314 -1.73 -11.88 -17.05
N LEU A 315 -0.90 -11.84 -16.00
CA LEU A 315 -0.75 -12.94 -15.06
C LEU A 315 -2.01 -13.15 -14.20
N PRO A 316 -2.25 -14.36 -13.68
CA PRO A 316 -3.31 -14.60 -12.70
C PRO A 316 -3.14 -13.76 -11.42
N ASP A 317 -4.25 -13.45 -10.74
CA ASP A 317 -4.28 -12.55 -9.57
C ASP A 317 -3.22 -12.88 -8.50
N HIS A 318 -3.04 -14.16 -8.18
CA HIS A 318 -2.06 -14.62 -7.17
C HIS A 318 -0.60 -14.34 -7.57
N ARG A 319 -0.28 -14.32 -8.87
CA ARG A 319 1.05 -13.96 -9.35
C ARG A 319 1.23 -12.45 -9.37
N ARG A 320 0.22 -11.68 -9.80
CA ARG A 320 0.27 -10.20 -9.76
C ARG A 320 0.49 -9.67 -8.33
N ALA A 321 -0.06 -10.36 -7.33
CA ALA A 321 0.16 -10.02 -5.92
C ALA A 321 1.65 -10.07 -5.51
N GLN A 322 2.44 -11.01 -6.04
CA GLN A 322 3.88 -11.10 -5.75
C GLN A 322 4.63 -9.86 -6.25
N TYR A 323 4.31 -9.39 -7.46
CA TYR A 323 4.87 -8.15 -7.99
C TYR A 323 4.40 -6.93 -7.20
N ALA A 324 3.12 -6.87 -6.82
CA ALA A 324 2.58 -5.76 -6.03
C ALA A 324 3.32 -5.61 -4.68
N GLU A 325 3.66 -6.72 -4.01
CA GLU A 325 4.46 -6.71 -2.79
C GLU A 325 5.88 -6.16 -3.04
N LEU A 326 6.53 -6.54 -4.14
CA LEU A 326 7.85 -6.00 -4.51
C LEU A 326 7.79 -4.51 -4.86
N VAL A 327 6.74 -4.05 -5.56
CA VAL A 327 6.54 -2.62 -5.84
C VAL A 327 6.33 -1.84 -4.53
N ALA A 328 5.60 -2.41 -3.56
CA ALA A 328 5.36 -1.80 -2.25
C ALA A 328 6.60 -1.71 -1.34
N MET A 329 7.66 -2.47 -1.61
CA MET A 329 8.94 -2.36 -0.90
C MET A 329 9.72 -1.07 -1.20
N ALA A 330 9.28 -0.28 -2.18
CA ALA A 330 9.88 1.02 -2.44
C ALA A 330 9.77 1.95 -1.22
N GLY A 331 10.83 2.72 -0.95
CA GLY A 331 10.81 3.77 0.09
C GLY A 331 10.01 5.03 -0.30
N THR A 332 9.60 5.10 -1.57
CA THR A 332 8.79 6.18 -2.15
C THR A 332 7.56 5.61 -2.84
N PRO A 333 6.49 6.40 -3.02
CA PRO A 333 5.29 5.97 -3.73
C PRO A 333 5.64 5.49 -5.13
N GLN A 334 5.02 4.40 -5.58
CA GLN A 334 5.18 3.87 -6.93
C GLN A 334 3.83 3.83 -7.61
N THR A 335 3.79 4.23 -8.88
CA THR A 335 2.57 4.16 -9.69
C THR A 335 2.19 2.70 -9.95
N ILE A 336 0.94 2.37 -9.69
CA ILE A 336 0.29 1.08 -9.91
C ILE A 336 -1.01 1.27 -10.68
N SER A 337 -1.46 0.20 -11.34
CA SER A 337 -2.76 0.17 -11.99
C SER A 337 -3.82 -0.28 -11.00
N ILE A 338 -4.99 0.34 -11.06
CA ILE A 338 -6.18 -0.16 -10.36
C ILE A 338 -6.83 -1.29 -11.15
N LEU A 339 -7.60 -2.14 -10.47
CA LEU A 339 -8.40 -3.17 -11.12
C LEU A 339 -9.81 -2.64 -11.39
N ARG A 340 -10.45 -3.11 -12.46
CA ARG A 340 -11.88 -2.80 -12.67
C ARG A 340 -12.73 -3.45 -11.58
N PRO A 341 -13.71 -2.72 -10.99
CA PRO A 341 -14.71 -3.32 -10.12
C PRO A 341 -15.56 -4.34 -10.91
N LYS A 342 -15.99 -5.42 -10.24
CA LYS A 342 -16.82 -6.49 -10.83
C LYS A 342 -18.20 -6.52 -10.22
N VAL A 343 -18.26 -6.52 -8.88
CA VAL A 343 -19.50 -6.48 -8.11
C VAL A 343 -19.24 -5.63 -6.86
N ARG A 344 -20.10 -4.64 -6.62
CA ARG A 344 -20.08 -3.81 -5.42
C ARG A 344 -21.43 -3.90 -4.73
N THR A 345 -21.45 -4.26 -3.45
CA THR A 345 -22.69 -4.36 -2.70
C THR A 345 -22.91 -3.06 -1.92
N GLU A 346 -24.10 -2.46 -2.06
CA GLU A 346 -24.48 -1.21 -1.38
C GLU A 346 -25.77 -1.37 -0.59
N SER A 347 -25.99 -0.48 0.38
CA SER A 347 -27.27 -0.45 1.11
C SER A 347 -28.34 0.20 0.23
N SER A 348 -29.49 -0.46 0.07
CA SER A 348 -30.65 0.12 -0.62
C SER A 348 -31.61 0.87 0.31
N VAL A 349 -31.46 0.70 1.62
CA VAL A 349 -32.26 1.38 2.63
C VAL A 349 -31.40 1.97 3.74
N ASP A 350 -31.88 3.03 4.38
CA ASP A 350 -31.24 3.65 5.53
C ASP A 350 -31.48 2.83 6.82
N THR A 351 -30.99 3.35 7.96
CA THR A 351 -31.16 2.70 9.26
C THR A 351 -32.62 2.62 9.70
N GLU A 352 -33.49 3.49 9.20
CA GLU A 352 -34.93 3.53 9.45
C GLU A 352 -35.71 2.56 8.55
N GLY A 353 -35.12 2.13 7.44
CA GLY A 353 -35.71 1.25 6.44
C GLY A 353 -36.35 2.02 5.27
N ASN A 354 -36.08 3.31 5.15
CA ASN A 354 -36.50 4.09 3.99
C ASN A 354 -35.54 3.84 2.82
N PRO A 355 -36.01 3.83 1.57
CA PRO A 355 -35.14 3.74 0.39
C PRO A 355 -34.10 4.87 0.39
N VAL A 356 -32.83 4.53 0.14
CA VAL A 356 -31.80 5.55 -0.06
C VAL A 356 -31.94 6.17 -1.45
N ALA A 357 -31.54 7.43 -1.58
CA ALA A 357 -31.46 8.07 -2.88
C ALA A 357 -30.46 7.34 -3.79
N THR A 358 -30.71 7.39 -5.10
CA THR A 358 -29.85 6.83 -6.13
C THR A 358 -29.46 7.88 -7.17
N ARG A 359 -28.39 7.63 -7.93
CA ARG A 359 -27.98 8.44 -9.08
C ARG A 359 -27.61 7.55 -10.28
N PRO A 360 -27.93 7.97 -11.51
CA PRO A 360 -27.52 7.26 -12.72
C PRO A 360 -26.05 7.50 -13.06
N ARG A 361 -25.56 6.88 -14.14
CA ARG A 361 -24.23 7.10 -14.73
C ARG A 361 -23.04 6.78 -13.82
N HIS A 362 -23.27 6.06 -12.73
CA HIS A 362 -22.16 5.48 -11.97
C HIS A 362 -21.54 4.32 -12.76
N LEU A 363 -20.23 4.07 -12.63
CA LEU A 363 -19.55 2.96 -13.30
C LEU A 363 -20.13 1.57 -12.96
N MET A 364 -20.74 1.46 -11.78
CA MET A 364 -21.48 0.29 -11.31
C MET A 364 -22.95 0.66 -11.12
N SER A 365 -23.89 -0.22 -11.43
CA SER A 365 -25.32 0.06 -11.25
C SER A 365 -26.13 -1.20 -10.95
N ASP A 366 -27.36 -0.98 -10.50
CA ASP A 366 -28.43 -1.96 -10.57
C ASP A 366 -28.90 -2.18 -12.02
N ALA A 367 -29.92 -3.02 -12.18
CA ALA A 367 -30.55 -3.34 -13.48
C ALA A 367 -31.23 -2.12 -14.14
N ASP A 368 -31.57 -1.09 -13.37
CA ASP A 368 -32.20 0.13 -13.86
C ASP A 368 -31.17 1.24 -14.18
N GLY A 369 -29.87 0.94 -14.05
CA GLY A 369 -28.78 1.88 -14.35
C GLY A 369 -28.48 2.88 -13.22
N ASN A 370 -28.98 2.63 -12.00
CA ASN A 370 -28.84 3.52 -10.85
C ASN A 370 -27.88 2.96 -9.80
N PHE A 371 -27.25 3.85 -9.04
CA PHE A 371 -26.36 3.51 -7.93
C PHE A 371 -26.81 4.19 -6.62
N PRO A 372 -26.91 3.44 -5.50
CA PRO A 372 -27.23 4.00 -4.19
C PRO A 372 -26.19 5.01 -3.69
N ILE A 373 -26.64 6.17 -3.23
CA ILE A 373 -25.79 7.24 -2.67
C ILE A 373 -25.99 7.46 -1.17
N GLY A 374 -26.67 6.55 -0.47
CA GLY A 374 -27.00 6.71 0.96
C GLY A 374 -25.79 6.77 1.90
N SER A 375 -24.61 6.37 1.43
CA SER A 375 -23.36 6.47 2.17
C SER A 375 -22.58 7.76 1.90
N LEU A 376 -23.07 8.66 1.04
CA LEU A 376 -22.51 10.01 0.84
C LEU A 376 -23.13 10.99 1.83
N GLY A 377 -22.31 11.91 2.35
CA GLY A 377 -22.75 13.04 3.17
C GLY A 377 -23.53 14.09 2.37
N SER A 378 -24.27 14.97 3.06
CA SER A 378 -25.18 15.95 2.43
C SER A 378 -24.51 16.84 1.38
N TRP A 379 -23.31 17.33 1.66
CA TRP A 379 -22.53 18.17 0.77
C TRP A 379 -21.72 17.39 -0.29
N GLU A 380 -21.37 16.13 -0.05
CA GLU A 380 -20.82 15.25 -1.09
C GLU A 380 -21.89 14.98 -2.17
N VAL A 381 -23.16 14.83 -1.74
CA VAL A 381 -24.31 14.76 -2.65
C VAL A 381 -24.48 16.08 -3.41
N GLU A 382 -24.30 17.23 -2.76
CA GLU A 382 -24.34 18.54 -3.43
C GLU A 382 -23.25 18.65 -4.52
N VAL A 383 -22.02 18.22 -4.24
CA VAL A 383 -20.92 18.17 -5.21
C VAL A 383 -21.26 17.21 -6.36
N LEU A 384 -21.73 16.00 -6.06
CA LEU A 384 -22.15 15.03 -7.07
C LEU A 384 -23.22 15.60 -7.99
N ASP A 385 -24.25 16.24 -7.43
CA ASP A 385 -25.37 16.78 -8.19
C ASP A 385 -24.97 17.98 -9.06
N ARG A 386 -23.93 18.74 -8.69
CA ARG A 386 -23.35 19.82 -9.50
C ARG A 386 -22.54 19.32 -10.69
N GLU A 387 -21.79 18.23 -10.51
CA GLU A 387 -20.90 17.66 -11.54
C GLU A 387 -21.63 16.72 -12.51
N LEU A 388 -22.64 15.99 -12.04
CA LEU A 388 -23.35 14.96 -12.81
C LEU A 388 -23.96 15.45 -14.14
N PRO A 389 -24.47 16.69 -14.29
CA PRO A 389 -24.94 17.20 -15.58
C PRO A 389 -23.87 17.21 -16.68
N TYR A 390 -22.60 17.35 -16.33
CA TYR A 390 -21.49 17.47 -17.27
C TYR A 390 -20.74 16.14 -17.47
N ALA A 391 -20.82 15.25 -16.48
CA ALA A 391 -20.15 13.96 -16.49
C ALA A 391 -20.83 12.92 -17.39
N ILE A 392 -20.03 12.19 -18.18
CA ILE A 392 -20.49 10.99 -18.89
C ILE A 392 -20.69 9.84 -17.90
N ALA A 393 -19.76 9.72 -16.96
CA ALA A 393 -19.81 8.76 -15.89
C ALA A 393 -19.16 9.30 -14.61
N TRP A 394 -19.45 8.69 -13.49
CA TRP A 394 -18.77 8.96 -12.23
C TRP A 394 -18.49 7.68 -11.46
N TYR A 395 -17.51 7.75 -10.57
CA TYR A 395 -17.12 6.65 -9.71
C TYR A 395 -16.93 7.18 -8.31
N ARG A 396 -17.63 6.58 -7.36
CA ARG A 396 -17.30 6.75 -5.96
C ARG A 396 -16.13 5.86 -5.63
N ASN A 397 -15.00 6.47 -5.30
CA ASN A 397 -13.77 5.75 -5.03
C ASN A 397 -13.85 5.04 -3.67
N PRO A 398 -13.87 3.71 -3.62
CA PRO A 398 -13.92 2.97 -2.36
C PRO A 398 -12.59 3.03 -1.59
N PRO A 399 -12.58 3.29 -0.28
CA PRO A 399 -11.35 3.18 0.49
C PRO A 399 -10.87 1.72 0.57
N ARG A 400 -9.55 1.51 0.48
CA ARG A 400 -8.87 0.22 0.76
C ARG A 400 -9.35 -0.97 -0.10
N SER A 401 -9.76 -0.72 -1.34
CA SER A 401 -10.07 -1.77 -2.32
C SER A 401 -9.00 -1.85 -3.43
N ASP A 402 -9.04 -2.91 -4.24
CA ASP A 402 -8.10 -3.09 -5.36
C ASP A 402 -8.49 -2.25 -6.60
N ASP A 403 -9.74 -1.77 -6.60
CA ASP A 403 -10.39 -0.86 -7.54
C ASP A 403 -10.37 0.60 -7.05
N ALA A 404 -9.52 0.91 -6.06
CA ALA A 404 -9.39 2.24 -5.47
C ALA A 404 -8.23 3.03 -6.07
N LEU A 405 -8.48 4.28 -6.45
CA LEU A 405 -7.42 5.26 -6.63
C LEU A 405 -6.86 5.63 -5.25
N SER A 406 -5.59 5.29 -5.01
CA SER A 406 -4.89 5.57 -3.76
C SER A 406 -3.78 6.56 -4.01
N ILE A 407 -3.66 7.53 -3.11
CA ILE A 407 -2.60 8.54 -3.14
C ILE A 407 -1.83 8.46 -1.84
N ALA A 408 -0.51 8.34 -1.94
CA ALA A 408 0.38 8.29 -0.78
C ALA A 408 0.70 9.70 -0.28
N TYR A 409 0.63 9.89 1.03
CA TYR A 409 0.98 11.15 1.70
C TYR A 409 1.73 10.88 2.99
N LYS A 410 2.44 11.89 3.50
CA LYS A 410 3.10 11.81 4.81
C LYS A 410 2.26 12.50 5.87
N ASP A 411 2.04 11.82 6.99
CA ASP A 411 1.40 12.40 8.17
C ASP A 411 2.36 13.32 8.95
N GLY A 412 1.88 13.89 10.05
CA GLY A 412 2.66 14.77 10.92
C GLY A 412 3.89 14.13 11.58
N LYS A 413 4.04 12.79 11.48
CA LYS A 413 5.19 12.02 12.00
C LYS A 413 6.13 11.55 10.89
N ASP A 414 6.00 12.10 9.68
CA ASP A 414 6.74 11.69 8.48
C ASP A 414 6.49 10.22 8.08
N ALA A 415 5.41 9.61 8.56
CA ALA A 415 5.02 8.26 8.19
C ALA A 415 4.13 8.29 6.95
N TRP A 416 4.38 7.36 6.02
CA TRP A 416 3.54 7.21 4.84
C TRP A 416 2.15 6.68 5.22
N ARG A 417 1.13 7.31 4.64
CA ARG A 417 -0.30 6.99 4.73
C ARG A 417 -0.92 7.01 3.33
N ARG A 418 -2.17 6.54 3.22
CA ARG A 418 -2.96 6.57 2.00
C ARG A 418 -4.18 7.47 2.19
N LEU A 419 -4.43 8.35 1.24
CA LEU A 419 -5.72 8.97 1.04
C LEU A 419 -6.38 8.37 -0.21
N PHE A 420 -7.71 8.44 -0.25
CA PHE A 420 -8.53 7.92 -1.34
C PHE A 420 -9.49 9.05 -1.70
N PRO A 421 -9.30 9.75 -2.83
CA PRO A 421 -10.18 10.87 -3.18
C PRO A 421 -11.60 10.38 -3.42
N ASP A 422 -12.63 11.05 -2.91
CA ASP A 422 -13.97 10.44 -2.81
C ASP A 422 -14.69 10.24 -4.16
N LEU A 423 -14.63 11.24 -5.06
CA LEU A 423 -15.35 11.22 -6.34
C LEU A 423 -14.40 11.36 -7.53
N ILE A 424 -14.59 10.50 -8.53
CA ILE A 424 -13.91 10.57 -9.82
C ILE A 424 -14.95 10.73 -10.91
N PHE A 425 -14.86 11.81 -11.68
CA PHE A 425 -15.76 12.10 -12.80
C PHE A 425 -15.07 11.86 -14.14
N PHE A 426 -15.81 11.41 -15.13
CA PHE A 426 -15.32 11.18 -16.49
C PHE A 426 -16.04 12.12 -17.45
N ASN A 427 -15.29 13.03 -18.06
CA ASN A 427 -15.79 14.07 -18.96
C ASN A 427 -15.14 13.92 -20.33
N GLU A 428 -15.87 14.25 -21.40
CA GLU A 428 -15.26 14.38 -22.73
C GLU A 428 -14.70 15.79 -22.92
N ILE A 429 -13.38 15.89 -23.02
CA ILE A 429 -12.66 17.14 -23.20
C ILE A 429 -11.91 17.07 -24.52
N GLY A 430 -12.35 17.84 -25.51
CA GLY A 430 -11.74 17.87 -26.84
C GLY A 430 -11.78 16.53 -27.57
N GLY A 431 -12.85 15.75 -27.40
CA GLY A 431 -13.03 14.44 -28.05
C GLY A 431 -12.34 13.28 -27.33
N VAL A 432 -11.74 13.51 -26.17
CA VAL A 432 -11.06 12.49 -25.36
C VAL A 432 -11.68 12.42 -23.98
N ILE A 433 -11.97 11.21 -23.49
CA ILE A 433 -12.42 11.01 -22.11
C ILE A 433 -11.26 11.30 -21.16
N ARG A 434 -11.47 12.24 -20.24
CA ARG A 434 -10.50 12.64 -19.22
C ARG A 434 -11.11 12.48 -17.81
N PRO A 435 -10.42 11.82 -16.88
CA PRO A 435 -10.87 11.73 -15.50
C PRO A 435 -10.65 13.07 -14.77
N SER A 436 -11.49 13.38 -13.79
CA SER A 436 -11.34 14.49 -12.85
C SER A 436 -11.46 13.95 -11.44
N ILE A 437 -10.53 14.33 -10.56
CA ILE A 437 -10.64 14.06 -9.12
C ILE A 437 -11.34 15.25 -8.50
N VAL A 438 -12.44 15.00 -7.77
CA VAL A 438 -13.13 16.00 -6.96
C VAL A 438 -13.27 15.43 -5.55
N ASP A 439 -12.52 16.00 -4.62
CA ASP A 439 -12.34 15.45 -3.28
C ASP A 439 -12.98 16.34 -2.20
N PRO A 440 -14.28 16.15 -1.88
CA PRO A 440 -14.95 16.83 -0.78
C PRO A 440 -14.41 16.37 0.58
N HIS A 441 -13.68 17.22 1.28
CA HIS A 441 -13.04 16.86 2.55
C HIS A 441 -13.13 17.96 3.61
N TRP A 442 -13.36 17.53 4.85
CA TRP A 442 -13.42 18.40 6.02
C TRP A 442 -12.06 19.04 6.30
N HIS A 443 -12.02 20.37 6.30
CA HIS A 443 -10.80 21.15 6.50
C HIS A 443 -10.31 21.16 7.96
N ASP A 444 -11.19 20.86 8.91
CA ASP A 444 -10.87 20.90 10.35
C ASP A 444 -10.23 19.60 10.86
N LEU A 445 -10.14 18.55 10.04
CA LEU A 445 -9.50 17.31 10.45
C LEU A 445 -7.99 17.52 10.68
N PRO A 446 -7.39 16.89 11.73
CA PRO A 446 -5.97 17.02 12.01
C PRO A 446 -5.05 16.61 10.84
N ASP A 447 -5.52 15.72 9.98
CA ASP A 447 -4.80 15.23 8.80
C ASP A 447 -5.14 15.98 7.49
N ALA A 448 -6.06 16.96 7.52
CA ALA A 448 -6.54 17.64 6.31
C ALA A 448 -5.41 18.31 5.51
N LEU A 449 -4.52 19.05 6.19
CA LEU A 449 -3.38 19.69 5.52
C LEU A 449 -2.38 18.67 4.99
N HIS A 450 -2.18 17.55 5.70
CA HIS A 450 -1.30 16.47 5.26
C HIS A 450 -1.84 15.78 4.00
N LYS A 451 -3.15 15.55 3.93
CA LYS A 451 -3.84 15.04 2.75
C LYS A 451 -3.74 16.02 1.58
N LEU A 452 -3.99 17.31 1.79
CA LEU A 452 -3.83 18.35 0.76
C LEU A 452 -2.40 18.37 0.20
N ARG A 453 -1.37 18.27 1.05
CA ARG A 453 0.02 18.17 0.61
C ARG A 453 0.28 16.89 -0.19
N GLY A 454 -0.33 15.78 0.21
CA GLY A 454 -0.32 14.53 -0.56
C GLY A 454 -0.91 14.69 -1.96
N LEU A 455 -2.11 15.26 -2.04
CA LEU A 455 -2.81 15.51 -3.30
C LEU A 455 -2.05 16.54 -4.16
N ALA A 456 -1.41 17.55 -3.56
CA ALA A 456 -0.57 18.51 -4.27
C ALA A 456 0.68 17.86 -4.86
N ARG A 457 1.37 16.97 -4.12
CA ARG A 457 2.49 16.18 -4.65
C ARG A 457 2.02 15.32 -5.83
N TYR A 458 0.92 14.60 -5.64
CA TYR A 458 0.34 13.75 -6.66
C TYR A 458 0.00 14.53 -7.93
N ALA A 459 -0.65 15.69 -7.80
CA ALA A 459 -0.97 16.56 -8.93
C ALA A 459 0.29 17.09 -9.63
N ALA A 460 1.38 17.36 -8.91
CA ALA A 460 2.63 17.78 -9.55
C ALA A 460 3.24 16.69 -10.45
N GLU A 461 2.99 15.41 -10.15
CA GLU A 461 3.50 14.26 -10.91
C GLU A 461 2.51 13.80 -12.00
N HIS A 462 1.21 13.90 -11.76
CA HIS A 462 0.17 13.23 -12.55
C HIS A 462 -0.90 14.15 -13.17
N ALA A 463 -0.81 15.48 -13.02
CA ALA A 463 -1.85 16.39 -13.54
C ALA A 463 -2.17 16.18 -15.04
N ASP A 464 -1.20 15.80 -15.86
CA ASP A 464 -1.39 15.57 -17.30
C ASP A 464 -2.31 14.37 -17.62
N ASP A 465 -2.48 13.44 -16.68
CA ASP A 465 -3.38 12.29 -16.79
C ASP A 465 -4.85 12.67 -16.49
N PHE A 466 -5.09 13.84 -15.89
CA PHE A 466 -6.41 14.32 -15.46
C PHE A 466 -6.86 15.55 -16.24
N HIS A 467 -8.16 15.80 -16.25
CA HIS A 467 -8.72 17.10 -16.64
C HIS A 467 -8.58 18.11 -15.50
N ARG A 468 -8.96 17.71 -14.28
CA ARG A 468 -8.92 18.52 -13.06
C ARG A 468 -8.58 17.65 -11.86
N ILE A 469 -7.89 18.24 -10.88
CA ILE A 469 -7.66 17.65 -9.56
C ILE A 469 -8.04 18.73 -8.56
N GLU A 470 -9.20 18.58 -7.94
CA GLU A 470 -9.84 19.59 -7.12
C GLU A 470 -10.09 19.05 -5.71
N ALA A 471 -9.70 19.84 -4.71
CA ALA A 471 -10.10 19.60 -3.32
C ALA A 471 -11.19 20.60 -2.94
N VAL A 472 -12.30 20.10 -2.41
CA VAL A 472 -13.48 20.90 -2.09
C VAL A 472 -13.70 20.86 -0.58
N SER A 473 -13.91 22.02 0.04
CA SER A 473 -14.32 22.10 1.45
C SER A 473 -15.45 23.11 1.65
N LYS A 474 -16.32 22.87 2.62
CA LYS A 474 -17.44 23.75 2.94
C LYS A 474 -17.01 24.68 4.08
N ILE A 475 -16.85 25.96 3.77
CA ILE A 475 -16.50 27.01 4.73
C ILE A 475 -17.68 27.96 4.85
N ASP A 476 -18.19 28.18 6.07
CA ASP A 476 -19.26 29.14 6.34
C ASP A 476 -20.48 28.96 5.41
N ASP A 477 -20.88 27.69 5.20
CA ASP A 477 -21.95 27.21 4.30
C ASP A 477 -21.71 27.37 2.78
N VAL A 478 -20.53 27.84 2.37
CA VAL A 478 -20.13 27.96 0.96
C VAL A 478 -19.15 26.86 0.59
N LEU A 479 -19.40 26.16 -0.52
CA LEU A 479 -18.43 25.23 -1.09
C LEU A 479 -17.29 26.02 -1.74
N ARG A 480 -16.07 25.70 -1.34
CA ARG A 480 -14.83 26.34 -1.79
C ARG A 480 -13.93 25.30 -2.41
N VAL A 481 -13.31 25.62 -3.53
CA VAL A 481 -12.47 24.69 -4.28
C VAL A 481 -11.04 25.21 -4.42
N LEU A 482 -10.09 24.29 -4.28
CA LEU A 482 -8.68 24.47 -4.60
C LEU A 482 -8.34 23.60 -5.82
N ASP A 483 -7.92 24.23 -6.91
CA ASP A 483 -7.47 23.52 -8.12
C ASP A 483 -5.97 23.19 -8.02
N LEU A 484 -5.67 21.92 -7.74
CA LEU A 484 -4.31 21.44 -7.53
C LEU A 484 -3.52 21.29 -8.83
N THR A 485 -4.14 21.47 -10.00
CA THR A 485 -3.42 21.56 -11.29
C THR A 485 -2.62 22.87 -11.39
N GLN A 486 -3.01 23.90 -10.62
CA GLN A 486 -2.33 25.19 -10.59
C GLN A 486 -1.12 25.17 -9.64
N ARG A 487 0.05 25.56 -10.18
CA ARG A 487 1.29 25.62 -9.39
C ARG A 487 1.18 26.54 -8.17
N ALA A 488 0.51 27.69 -8.31
CA ALA A 488 0.33 28.64 -7.21
C ALA A 488 -0.44 28.04 -6.02
N VAL A 489 -1.46 27.22 -6.29
CA VAL A 489 -2.23 26.49 -5.27
C VAL A 489 -1.35 25.47 -4.55
N ARG A 490 -0.56 24.68 -5.31
CA ARG A 490 0.37 23.70 -4.72
C ARG A 490 1.45 24.36 -3.85
N ASP A 491 2.02 25.47 -4.31
CA ASP A 491 3.02 26.22 -3.55
C ASP A 491 2.42 26.76 -2.24
N ALA A 492 1.19 27.29 -2.29
CA ALA A 492 0.47 27.74 -1.10
C ALA A 492 0.20 26.60 -0.12
N ILE A 493 -0.29 25.44 -0.59
CA ILE A 493 -0.53 24.24 0.24
C ILE A 493 0.74 23.80 0.98
N ASN A 494 1.89 23.81 0.29
CA ASN A 494 3.15 23.40 0.89
C ASN A 494 3.63 24.36 1.99
N SER A 495 3.33 25.66 1.86
CA SER A 495 3.71 26.70 2.83
C SER A 495 2.69 26.91 3.96
N ALA A 496 1.45 26.47 3.81
CA ALA A 496 0.37 26.74 4.75
C ALA A 496 0.57 26.06 6.11
N THR A 497 -0.06 26.64 7.13
CA THR A 497 -0.07 26.11 8.51
C THR A 497 -1.36 25.38 8.85
N SER A 498 -2.45 25.65 8.13
CA SER A 498 -3.74 24.97 8.26
C SER A 498 -4.44 24.83 6.91
N ALA A 499 -5.34 23.84 6.78
CA ALA A 499 -6.18 23.70 5.59
C ALA A 499 -7.24 24.81 5.50
N ALA A 500 -7.80 25.22 6.64
CA ALA A 500 -8.83 26.25 6.72
C ALA A 500 -8.38 27.60 6.14
N GLU A 501 -7.12 27.99 6.38
CA GLU A 501 -6.51 29.21 5.81
C GLU A 501 -6.51 29.20 4.28
N LEU A 502 -6.24 28.05 3.66
CA LEU A 502 -6.20 27.91 2.20
C LEU A 502 -7.59 28.13 1.59
N TYR A 503 -8.62 27.52 2.17
CA TYR A 503 -10.00 27.64 1.67
C TYR A 503 -10.62 29.03 1.88
N ARG A 504 -10.21 29.75 2.93
CA ARG A 504 -10.57 31.17 3.15
C ARG A 504 -9.73 32.13 2.30
N GLY A 505 -8.59 31.67 1.79
CA GLY A 505 -7.65 32.46 1.00
C GLY A 505 -8.15 32.80 -0.41
N PRO A 506 -7.43 33.68 -1.12
CA PRO A 506 -7.80 34.15 -2.47
C PRO A 506 -7.57 33.11 -3.58
N LEU A 507 -6.86 32.03 -3.27
CA LEU A 507 -6.60 30.92 -4.21
C LEU A 507 -7.74 29.90 -4.24
N ALA A 508 -8.63 29.94 -3.24
CA ALA A 508 -9.86 29.18 -3.26
C ALA A 508 -10.97 30.04 -3.88
N VAL A 509 -11.75 29.44 -4.78
CA VAL A 509 -12.92 30.07 -5.39
C VAL A 509 -14.19 29.38 -4.90
N ASP A 510 -15.31 30.07 -5.01
CA ASP A 510 -16.61 29.44 -4.76
C ASP A 510 -16.82 28.36 -5.83
N TYR A 511 -17.09 27.14 -5.36
CA TYR A 511 -17.31 25.96 -6.20
C TYR A 511 -18.65 26.02 -6.92
#